data_AF-A0A085LRI2-F1
#
_entry.id   AF-A0A085LRI2-F1
#
_cell.length_a   1.000
_cell.length_b   1.000
_cell.length_c   1.000
_cell.angle_alpha   90.00
_cell.angle_beta   90.00
_cell.angle_gamma   90.00
#
_symmetry.space_group_name_H-M   'P 1'
#
loop_
_entity.id
_entity.type
_entity.pdbx_description
1 polymer ?
#
loop_
_entity_poly.entity_id
_entity_poly.type
_entity_poly.pdbx_seq_one_letter_code
_entity_poly.pdbx_strand_id
1 'polypeptide(L)'
;MVDRAFNLCDTEFLDAELKHINTLLIRNDYPRRLVDSCVGRRLELLRSGAPHAQPAQDIRITMPYYTGIAEAVKRLSTTIGFQACFSSSTSLAAMLRSDKVKIPTEDQQGAVYNVNCTCGASYIGINDASPLSVAYELRRAFVIDEIVAR
;
A
#
# COMPACT_ATOMS: atom_id res chain seq x y z
N MET A 1 -24.71 -11.26 23.94
CA MET A 1 -25.42 -12.43 24.55
C MET A 1 -24.43 -13.26 25.37
N VAL A 2 -23.34 -13.75 24.78
CA VAL A 2 -22.30 -14.54 25.48
C VAL A 2 -21.70 -13.80 26.68
N ASP A 3 -21.37 -12.51 26.56
CA ASP A 3 -20.87 -11.69 27.67
C ASP A 3 -21.84 -11.59 28.84
N ARG A 4 -23.13 -11.52 28.54
CA ARG A 4 -24.17 -11.42 29.56
C ARG A 4 -24.30 -12.75 30.30
N ALA A 5 -24.33 -13.87 29.57
CA ALA A 5 -24.38 -15.21 30.16
C ALA A 5 -23.15 -15.46 31.05
N PHE A 6 -21.95 -15.11 30.58
CA PHE A 6 -20.71 -15.31 31.34
C PHE A 6 -20.66 -14.49 32.64
N ASN A 7 -21.18 -13.26 32.64
CA ASN A 7 -21.09 -12.36 33.79
C ASN A 7 -22.25 -12.51 34.80
N LEU A 8 -23.40 -13.05 34.38
CA LEU A 8 -24.61 -13.10 35.20
C LEU A 8 -25.09 -14.51 35.56
N CYS A 9 -24.71 -15.55 34.80
CA CYS A 9 -25.11 -16.92 35.13
C CYS A 9 -24.18 -17.53 36.18
N ASP A 10 -24.76 -18.35 37.05
CA ASP A 10 -24.00 -19.25 37.90
C ASP A 10 -23.27 -20.29 37.05
N THR A 11 -22.13 -20.78 37.57
CA THR A 11 -21.24 -21.72 36.87
C THR A 11 -21.93 -23.02 36.47
N GLU A 12 -22.92 -23.46 37.26
CA GLU A 12 -23.69 -24.68 37.00
C GLU A 12 -24.64 -24.57 35.80
N PHE A 13 -25.14 -23.36 35.49
CA PHE A 13 -26.10 -23.13 34.41
C PHE A 13 -25.47 -22.51 33.16
N LEU A 14 -24.21 -22.07 33.24
CA LEU A 14 -23.53 -21.38 32.16
C LEU A 14 -23.48 -22.20 30.85
N ASP A 15 -23.15 -23.48 30.93
CA ASP A 15 -23.08 -24.34 29.74
C ASP A 15 -24.45 -24.57 29.08
N ALA A 16 -25.51 -24.67 29.91
CA ALA A 16 -26.88 -24.79 29.42
C ALA A 16 -27.33 -23.51 28.69
N GLU A 17 -27.00 -22.35 29.26
CA GLU A 17 -27.30 -21.04 28.66
C GLU A 17 -26.52 -20.83 27.35
N LEU A 18 -25.23 -21.18 27.29
CA LEU A 18 -24.44 -21.09 26.07
C LEU A 18 -25.01 -21.98 24.96
N LYS A 19 -25.46 -23.19 25.30
CA LYS A 19 -26.12 -24.10 24.36
C LYS A 19 -27.45 -23.53 23.88
N HIS A 20 -28.21 -22.88 24.76
CA HIS A 20 -29.44 -22.19 24.41
C HIS A 20 -29.18 -21.04 23.42
N ILE A 21 -28.17 -20.20 23.69
CA ILE A 21 -27.74 -19.10 22.80
C ILE A 21 -27.34 -19.63 21.42
N ASN A 22 -26.52 -20.69 21.35
CA ASN A 22 -26.14 -21.30 20.08
C ASN A 22 -27.37 -21.80 19.30
N THR A 23 -28.29 -22.46 19.99
CA THR A 23 -29.51 -22.97 19.37
C THR A 23 -30.38 -21.83 18.83
N LEU A 24 -30.53 -20.75 19.60
CA LEU A 24 -31.26 -19.55 19.16
C LEU A 24 -30.62 -18.91 17.94
N LEU A 25 -29.29 -18.74 17.92
CA LEU A 25 -28.61 -18.13 16.78
C LEU A 25 -28.76 -18.99 15.52
N ILE A 26 -28.60 -20.31 15.63
CA ILE A 26 -28.80 -21.21 14.49
C ILE A 26 -30.24 -21.17 13.98
N ARG A 27 -31.23 -21.05 14.88
CA ARG A 27 -32.65 -20.90 14.52
C ARG A 27 -32.97 -19.55 13.85
N ASN A 28 -32.14 -18.54 14.05
CA ASN A 28 -32.25 -17.24 13.39
C ASN A 28 -31.39 -17.19 12.10
N ASP A 29 -31.15 -18.34 11.47
CA ASP A 29 -30.43 -18.48 10.20
C ASP A 29 -28.96 -18.00 10.20
N TYR A 30 -28.34 -17.87 11.38
CA TYR A 30 -26.90 -17.60 11.45
C TYR A 30 -26.10 -18.87 11.08
N PRO A 31 -25.07 -18.76 10.21
CA PRO A 31 -24.25 -19.91 9.83
C PRO A 31 -23.58 -20.57 11.04
N ARG A 32 -23.74 -21.89 11.20
CA ARG A 32 -23.18 -22.64 12.34
C ARG A 32 -21.70 -22.36 12.59
N ARG A 33 -20.87 -22.42 11.55
CA ARG A 33 -19.42 -22.16 11.65
C ARG A 33 -19.10 -20.78 12.21
N LEU A 34 -19.89 -19.78 11.85
CA LEU A 34 -19.73 -18.41 12.34
C LEU A 34 -20.11 -18.34 13.83
N VAL A 35 -21.24 -18.94 14.19
CA VAL A 35 -21.73 -18.98 15.58
C VAL A 35 -20.70 -19.66 16.48
N ASP A 36 -20.27 -20.87 16.13
CA ASP A 36 -19.31 -21.66 16.91
C ASP A 36 -17.98 -20.92 17.08
N SER A 37 -17.46 -20.33 15.98
CA SER A 37 -16.22 -19.56 16.01
C SER A 37 -16.34 -18.29 16.86
N CYS A 38 -17.42 -17.52 16.71
CA CYS A 38 -17.64 -16.29 17.45
C CYS A 38 -17.81 -16.55 18.96
N VAL A 39 -18.61 -17.55 19.32
CA VAL A 39 -18.89 -17.90 20.71
C VAL A 39 -17.64 -18.47 21.38
N GLY A 40 -16.94 -19.41 20.74
CA GLY A 40 -15.70 -19.98 21.26
C GLY A 40 -14.62 -18.92 21.49
N ARG A 41 -14.33 -18.10 20.48
CA ARG A 41 -13.36 -17.00 20.57
C ARG A 41 -13.73 -16.02 21.69
N ARG A 42 -15.01 -15.70 21.85
CA ARG A 42 -15.44 -14.76 22.90
C ARG A 42 -15.31 -15.37 24.30
N LEU A 43 -15.60 -16.65 24.46
CA LEU A 43 -15.46 -17.36 25.73
C LEU A 43 -14.00 -17.43 26.18
N GLU A 44 -13.08 -17.69 25.25
CA GLU A 44 -11.63 -17.68 25.51
C GLU A 44 -11.13 -16.30 25.97
N LEU A 45 -11.61 -15.23 25.34
CA LEU A 45 -11.27 -13.86 25.74
C LEU A 45 -11.78 -13.52 27.15
N LEU A 46 -13.00 -13.95 27.49
CA LEU A 46 -13.58 -13.70 28.82
C LEU A 46 -12.85 -14.50 29.91
N ARG A 47 -12.49 -15.75 29.62
CA ARG A 47 -11.74 -16.62 30.56
C ARG A 47 -10.30 -16.19 30.75
N SER A 48 -9.65 -15.67 29.72
CA SER A 48 -8.25 -15.20 29.80
C SER A 48 -8.10 -13.89 30.57
N GLY A 49 -9.20 -13.19 30.88
CA GLY A 49 -9.16 -11.88 31.54
C GLY A 49 -8.37 -10.83 30.74
N ALA A 50 -8.04 -11.14 29.48
CA ALA A 50 -7.26 -10.27 28.64
C ALA A 50 -8.09 -9.00 28.42
N PRO A 51 -7.55 -7.80 28.72
CA PRO A 51 -8.21 -6.57 28.32
C PRO A 51 -8.47 -6.69 26.83
N HIS A 52 -9.70 -6.34 26.43
CA HIS A 52 -10.18 -6.35 25.04
C HIS A 52 -9.00 -6.02 24.14
N ALA A 53 -8.43 -7.02 23.45
CA ALA A 53 -7.14 -6.89 22.80
C ALA A 53 -7.16 -5.56 22.07
N GLN A 54 -6.32 -4.62 22.51
CA GLN A 54 -6.29 -3.30 21.92
C GLN A 54 -6.22 -3.56 20.42
N PRO A 55 -7.20 -3.07 19.65
CA PRO A 55 -7.35 -3.45 18.26
C PRO A 55 -5.98 -3.22 17.65
N ALA A 56 -5.43 -4.30 17.07
CA ALA A 56 -4.01 -4.41 16.75
C ALA A 56 -3.56 -3.07 16.19
N GLN A 57 -2.68 -2.39 16.93
CA GLN A 57 -2.35 -0.97 16.71
C GLN A 57 -1.66 -0.73 15.36
N ASP A 58 -1.68 -1.71 14.46
CA ASP A 58 -0.99 -1.75 13.18
C ASP A 58 -1.88 -2.28 12.03
N ILE A 59 -3.22 -2.30 12.18
CA ILE A 59 -4.09 -2.51 11.01
C ILE A 59 -4.23 -1.17 10.28
N ARG A 60 -3.46 -1.00 9.21
CA ARG A 60 -3.50 0.19 8.35
C ARG A 60 -4.12 -0.14 6.99
N ILE A 61 -5.20 0.55 6.63
CA ILE A 61 -5.92 0.37 5.37
C ILE A 61 -5.77 1.63 4.54
N THR A 62 -5.18 1.52 3.35
CA THR A 62 -5.07 2.64 2.41
C THR A 62 -6.19 2.59 1.37
N MET A 63 -6.88 3.71 1.16
CA MET A 63 -7.93 3.83 0.15
C MET A 63 -7.92 5.21 -0.53
N PRO A 64 -8.49 5.34 -1.74
CA PRO A 64 -8.70 6.64 -2.37
C PRO A 64 -9.56 7.58 -1.52
N TYR A 65 -9.19 8.86 -1.49
CA TYR A 65 -9.98 9.90 -0.84
C TYR A 65 -11.21 10.28 -1.68
N TYR A 66 -12.39 10.02 -1.14
CA TYR A 66 -13.66 10.52 -1.67
C TYR A 66 -14.34 11.41 -0.63
N THR A 67 -14.70 12.62 -1.03
CA THR A 67 -15.36 13.60 -0.16
C THR A 67 -16.67 13.04 0.41
N GLY A 68 -16.88 13.20 1.71
CA GLY A 68 -18.03 12.69 2.45
C GLY A 68 -17.85 11.23 2.93
N ILE A 69 -17.26 10.36 2.12
CA ILE A 69 -17.05 8.95 2.46
C ILE A 69 -15.80 8.79 3.33
N ALA A 70 -14.69 9.43 2.95
CA ALA A 70 -13.42 9.31 3.65
C ALA A 70 -13.53 9.75 5.11
N GLU A 71 -14.28 10.81 5.40
CA GLU A 71 -14.51 11.32 6.75
C GLU A 71 -15.36 10.37 7.57
N ALA A 72 -16.39 9.77 6.98
CA ALA A 72 -17.20 8.75 7.62
C ALA A 72 -16.36 7.50 7.97
N VAL A 73 -15.54 7.04 7.02
CA VAL A 73 -14.63 5.90 7.22
C VAL A 73 -13.58 6.22 8.28
N LYS A 74 -13.00 7.42 8.29
CA LYS A 74 -12.03 7.85 9.31
C LYS A 74 -12.64 7.89 10.71
N ARG A 75 -13.91 8.29 10.83
CA ARG A 75 -14.63 8.24 12.12
C ARG A 75 -14.83 6.80 12.58
N LEU A 76 -15.28 5.93 11.68
CA LEU A 76 -15.46 4.50 11.96
C LEU A 76 -14.14 3.81 12.31
N SER A 77 -13.04 4.21 11.67
CA SER A 77 -11.72 3.60 11.90
C SER A 77 -11.26 3.82 13.33
N THR A 78 -11.50 5.00 13.91
CA THR A 78 -11.22 5.29 15.33
C THR A 78 -12.07 4.43 16.27
N THR A 79 -13.33 4.15 15.92
CA THR A 79 -14.24 3.33 16.74
C THR A 79 -13.90 1.84 16.67
N ILE A 80 -13.58 1.34 15.48
CA ILE A 80 -13.29 -0.09 15.22
C ILE A 80 -11.84 -0.43 15.57
N GLY A 81 -10.96 0.57 15.55
CA GLY A 81 -9.57 0.43 15.98
C GLY A 81 -8.58 0.09 14.87
N PHE A 82 -8.78 0.63 13.67
CA PHE A 82 -7.80 0.55 12.59
C PHE A 82 -7.45 1.95 12.09
N GLN A 83 -6.31 2.09 11.43
CA GLN A 83 -5.88 3.35 10.84
C GLN A 83 -6.30 3.42 9.37
N ALA A 84 -7.28 4.28 9.07
CA ALA A 84 -7.62 4.62 7.69
C ALA A 84 -6.62 5.66 7.13
N CYS A 85 -5.92 5.29 6.08
CA CYS A 85 -5.04 6.17 5.32
C CYS A 85 -5.67 6.47 3.96
N PHE A 86 -5.56 7.73 3.52
CA PHE A 86 -6.17 8.17 2.27
C PHE A 86 -5.12 8.62 1.28
N SER A 87 -5.12 8.00 0.10
CA SER A 87 -4.36 8.49 -1.05
C SER A 87 -5.24 9.44 -1.86
N SER A 88 -4.73 10.61 -2.23
CA SER A 88 -5.35 11.39 -3.29
C SER A 88 -5.17 10.66 -4.62
N SER A 89 -6.13 10.81 -5.54
CA SER A 89 -5.89 10.44 -6.93
C SER A 89 -4.71 11.26 -7.47
N THR A 90 -4.01 10.71 -8.47
CA THR A 90 -3.09 11.49 -9.30
C THR A 90 -3.77 12.79 -9.70
N SER A 91 -3.14 13.92 -9.39
CA SER A 91 -3.72 15.23 -9.71
C SER A 91 -3.97 15.31 -11.22
N LEU A 92 -4.99 16.05 -11.64
CA LEU A 92 -5.21 16.37 -13.07
C LEU A 92 -3.93 16.91 -13.69
N ALA A 93 -3.19 17.73 -12.94
CA ALA A 93 -1.82 18.09 -13.26
C ALA A 93 -0.95 16.86 -13.54
N ALA A 94 -0.75 15.92 -12.61
CA ALA A 94 0.10 14.74 -12.84
C ALA A 94 -0.36 13.84 -14.03
N MET A 95 -1.65 13.82 -14.36
CA MET A 95 -2.16 13.07 -15.52
C MET A 95 -1.99 13.82 -16.86
N LEU A 96 -2.20 15.13 -16.86
CA LEU A 96 -2.14 15.99 -18.05
C LEU A 96 -0.72 16.53 -18.31
N ARG A 97 0.12 16.54 -17.28
CA ARG A 97 1.52 16.97 -17.34
C ARG A 97 2.38 15.87 -17.94
N SER A 98 2.50 15.91 -19.27
CA SER A 98 3.55 15.23 -20.02
C SER A 98 4.91 15.95 -19.93
N ASP A 99 5.03 17.04 -19.17
CA ASP A 99 6.25 17.86 -19.00
C ASP A 99 7.40 17.13 -18.31
N LYS A 100 7.14 15.97 -17.69
CA LYS A 100 8.17 14.94 -17.59
C LYS A 100 8.15 14.09 -18.85
N VAL A 101 8.61 14.68 -19.96
CA VAL A 101 9.06 13.88 -21.10
C VAL A 101 10.00 12.86 -20.50
N LYS A 102 9.65 11.58 -20.57
CA LYS A 102 10.52 10.51 -20.05
C LYS A 102 11.77 10.56 -20.92
N ILE A 103 12.79 11.23 -20.40
CA ILE A 103 14.07 11.35 -21.04
C ILE A 103 14.57 9.91 -21.23
N PRO A 104 14.84 9.46 -22.46
CA PRO A 104 15.48 8.18 -22.70
C PRO A 104 16.67 8.03 -21.77
N THR A 105 16.94 6.82 -21.27
CA THR A 105 18.02 6.61 -20.30
C THR A 105 19.37 7.14 -20.81
N GLU A 106 19.56 7.17 -22.12
CA GLU A 106 20.72 7.72 -22.84
C GLU A 106 20.89 9.23 -22.65
N ASP A 107 19.79 9.98 -22.54
CA ASP A 107 19.79 11.44 -22.45
C ASP A 107 19.71 11.93 -20.98
N GLN A 108 19.74 11.00 -20.01
CA GLN A 108 19.70 11.36 -18.59
C GLN A 108 21.03 11.96 -18.15
N GLN A 109 20.96 12.96 -17.27
CA GLN A 109 22.15 13.56 -16.70
C GLN A 109 22.91 12.52 -15.84
N GLY A 110 24.19 12.33 -16.13
CA GLY A 110 25.01 11.26 -15.56
C GLY A 110 24.95 9.92 -16.31
N ALA A 111 24.26 9.84 -17.45
CA ALA A 111 24.31 8.66 -18.31
C ALA A 111 25.68 8.54 -18.98
N VAL A 112 26.25 7.34 -18.96
CA VAL A 112 27.52 7.02 -19.64
C VAL A 112 27.19 6.49 -21.04
N TYR A 113 27.75 7.11 -22.08
CA TYR A 113 27.55 6.71 -23.47
C TYR A 113 28.87 6.26 -24.12
N ASN A 114 28.78 5.36 -25.10
CA ASN A 114 29.92 4.86 -25.87
C ASN A 114 29.67 5.09 -27.37
N VAL A 115 30.61 5.77 -28.04
CA VAL A 115 30.58 6.03 -29.47
C VAL A 115 31.67 5.21 -30.14
N ASN A 116 31.28 4.33 -31.07
CA ASN A 116 32.21 3.49 -31.82
C ASN A 116 32.55 4.13 -33.18
N CYS A 117 33.84 4.20 -33.50
CA CYS A 117 34.36 4.56 -34.82
C CYS A 117 34.34 3.34 -35.74
N THR A 118 34.10 3.56 -37.03
CA THR A 118 34.26 2.52 -38.08
C THR A 118 35.68 1.99 -38.19
N CYS A 119 36.65 2.71 -37.65
CA CYS A 119 38.07 2.36 -37.54
C CYS A 119 38.39 1.42 -36.36
N GLY A 120 37.42 1.11 -35.49
CA GLY A 120 37.60 0.26 -34.31
C GLY A 120 37.97 0.99 -33.02
N ALA A 121 38.15 2.31 -33.04
CA ALA A 121 38.29 3.12 -31.83
C ALA A 121 36.93 3.34 -31.13
N SER A 122 36.92 3.56 -29.81
CA SER A 122 35.69 3.93 -29.09
C SER A 122 35.93 5.06 -28.08
N TYR A 123 34.98 5.98 -27.98
CA TYR A 123 34.98 7.07 -27.01
C TYR A 123 33.88 6.87 -25.97
N ILE A 124 34.24 6.97 -24.69
CA ILE A 124 33.31 6.84 -23.56
C ILE A 124 33.20 8.19 -22.86
N GLY A 125 31.98 8.74 -22.80
CA GLY A 125 31.67 10.03 -22.18
C GLY A 125 30.55 9.93 -21.14
N ILE A 126 30.44 10.95 -20.28
CA ILE A 126 29.35 11.09 -19.31
C ILE A 126 28.55 12.34 -19.68
N ASN A 127 27.21 12.22 -19.69
CA ASN A 127 26.32 13.32 -20.01
C ASN A 127 26.17 14.30 -18.82
N ASP A 128 27.00 15.34 -18.80
CA ASP A 128 27.11 16.22 -17.61
C ASP A 128 26.15 17.43 -17.60
N ALA A 129 25.48 17.84 -18.71
CA ALA A 129 24.37 18.83 -18.69
C ALA A 129 23.70 19.12 -20.05
N SER A 130 22.36 19.32 -20.05
CA SER A 130 21.48 19.92 -21.10
C SER A 130 21.57 19.37 -22.56
N PRO A 131 20.45 19.00 -23.21
CA PRO A 131 20.42 18.36 -24.54
C PRO A 131 21.18 19.09 -25.67
N LEU A 132 21.45 20.39 -25.52
CA LEU A 132 22.19 21.19 -26.49
C LEU A 132 23.72 21.00 -26.43
N SER A 133 24.28 20.55 -25.29
CA SER A 133 25.72 20.35 -25.15
C SER A 133 26.20 19.05 -25.81
N VAL A 134 25.36 18.00 -25.76
CA VAL A 134 25.66 16.65 -26.30
C VAL A 134 25.83 16.72 -27.82
N ALA A 135 24.99 17.49 -28.52
CA ALA A 135 25.13 17.71 -29.95
C ALA A 135 26.42 18.50 -30.32
N TYR A 136 26.88 19.37 -29.43
CA TYR A 136 28.11 20.14 -29.63
C TYR A 136 29.35 19.29 -29.39
N GLU A 137 29.34 18.41 -28.37
CA GLU A 137 30.44 17.48 -28.09
C GLU A 137 30.55 16.37 -29.13
N LEU A 138 29.43 15.80 -29.60
CA LEU A 138 29.43 14.81 -30.68
C LEU A 138 29.94 15.41 -32.00
N ARG A 139 29.58 16.66 -32.34
CA ARG A 139 30.17 17.36 -33.49
C ARG A 139 31.66 17.61 -33.30
N ARG A 140 32.10 17.94 -32.09
CA ARG A 140 33.51 18.18 -31.80
C ARG A 140 34.33 16.89 -31.90
N ALA A 141 33.81 15.76 -31.43
CA ALA A 141 34.43 14.45 -31.60
C ALA A 141 34.56 14.07 -33.09
N PHE A 142 33.51 14.26 -33.89
CA PHE A 142 33.53 13.98 -35.33
C PHE A 142 34.50 14.89 -36.12
N VAL A 143 34.62 16.17 -35.74
CA VAL A 143 35.55 17.12 -36.37
C VAL A 143 37.01 16.83 -36.02
N ILE A 144 37.29 16.23 -34.85
CA ILE A 144 38.65 15.85 -34.47
C ILE A 144 39.12 14.63 -35.29
N ASP A 145 38.23 13.68 -35.60
CA ASP A 145 38.57 12.53 -36.47
C ASP A 145 38.83 12.92 -37.93
N GLU A 146 38.17 13.97 -38.45
CA GLU A 146 38.41 14.47 -39.82
C GLU A 146 39.75 15.23 -39.96
N ILE A 147 40.32 15.71 -38.85
CA ILE A 147 41.63 16.41 -38.81
C ILE A 147 42.80 15.43 -38.61
N VAL A 148 42.59 14.30 -37.91
CA VAL A 148 43.64 13.29 -37.67
C VAL A 148 43.77 12.28 -38.82
N ALA A 149 42.79 12.21 -39.72
CA ALA A 149 42.81 11.37 -40.93
C ALA A 149 43.43 12.04 -42.18
N ARG A 150 44.10 13.19 -42.04
CA ARG A 150 44.88 13.88 -43.07
C ARG A 150 46.36 13.96 -42.69
#